data_AF-R7UB51-F1
#
_entry.id   AF-R7UB51-F1
#
_cell.length_a   1.000
_cell.length_b   1.000
_cell.length_c   1.000
_cell.angle_alpha   90.00
_cell.angle_beta   90.00
_cell.angle_gamma   90.00
#
_symmetry.space_group_name_H-M   'P 1'
#
loop_
_entity.id
_entity.type
_entity.pdbx_description
1 polymer ?
#
loop_
_entity_poly.entity_id
_entity_poly.type
_entity_poly.pdbx_seq_one_letter_code
_entity_poly.pdbx_strand_id
1 'polypeptide(L)'
;PAGYMKRIREICDAYGVLLIHDEVMSGGGRTGRFWGSQHAETVPDIIAISKGFGGGYVPLGAMIAKSTIVEKVMDSGGFAHGHTYAGNPLACAAGLAVLKEIKRQDLIHKAAKMGDLLKNRLLGLMNRYPFIGDVRGKGLLMAFELVADRTTMEPLPKELNAFDRLVDIAYNKGLIIYSRRTRRGSLGDHFMVCPPMIITDEGIDEIMEGLAASLDQFAHEAGLKTGNQT
;
A
#
# COMPACT_ATOMS: atom_id res chain seq x y z
N PRO A 1 -4.76 10.07 9.08
CA PRO A 1 -4.43 11.33 9.78
C PRO A 1 -3.51 11.07 10.99
N ALA A 2 -2.71 12.05 11.40
CA ALA A 2 -1.93 11.93 12.64
C ALA A 2 -2.86 11.74 13.85
N GLY A 3 -2.49 10.90 14.81
CA GLY A 3 -3.27 10.61 16.02
C GLY A 3 -4.52 9.73 15.83
N TYR A 4 -4.99 9.48 14.60
CA TYR A 4 -6.21 8.70 14.34
C TYR A 4 -6.17 7.31 15.00
N MET A 5 -5.14 6.51 14.71
CA MET A 5 -5.03 5.15 15.24
C MET A 5 -4.82 5.11 16.75
N LYS A 6 -4.13 6.12 17.31
CA LYS A 6 -4.01 6.29 18.76
C LYS A 6 -5.39 6.49 19.39
N ARG A 7 -6.21 7.36 18.81
CA ARG A 7 -7.58 7.60 19.29
C ARG A 7 -8.46 6.35 19.18
N ILE A 8 -8.33 5.58 18.09
CA ILE A 8 -9.04 4.30 17.95
C ILE A 8 -8.63 3.31 19.04
N ARG A 9 -7.33 3.19 19.33
CA ARG A 9 -6.83 2.34 20.42
C ARG A 9 -7.43 2.73 21.78
N GLU A 10 -7.42 4.03 22.11
CA GLU A 10 -8.02 4.55 23.36
C GLU A 10 -9.50 4.19 23.49
N ILE A 11 -10.27 4.31 22.40
CA ILE A 11 -11.70 3.96 22.39
C ILE A 11 -11.86 2.45 22.59
N CYS A 12 -11.10 1.63 21.87
CA CYS A 12 -11.14 0.18 22.02
C CYS A 12 -10.84 -0.25 23.46
N ASP A 13 -9.86 0.38 24.12
CA ASP A 13 -9.54 0.11 25.53
C ASP A 13 -10.66 0.52 26.47
N ALA A 14 -11.26 1.70 26.27
CA ALA A 14 -12.35 2.21 27.11
C ALA A 14 -13.61 1.34 27.10
N TYR A 15 -13.88 0.67 25.97
CA TYR A 15 -15.10 -0.13 25.78
C TYR A 15 -14.85 -1.64 25.76
N GLY A 16 -13.61 -2.11 25.99
CA GLY A 16 -13.27 -3.52 25.95
C GLY A 16 -13.44 -4.16 24.56
N VAL A 17 -13.21 -3.39 23.50
CA VAL A 17 -13.30 -3.85 22.12
C VAL A 17 -11.91 -4.27 21.64
N LEU A 18 -11.81 -5.44 21.00
CA LEU A 18 -10.55 -5.89 20.41
C LEU A 18 -10.20 -5.07 19.17
N LEU A 19 -8.96 -4.58 19.11
CA LEU A 19 -8.41 -3.91 17.94
C LEU A 19 -7.62 -4.92 17.10
N ILE A 20 -8.07 -5.12 15.86
CA ILE A 20 -7.40 -5.98 14.89
C ILE A 20 -6.77 -5.10 13.82
N HIS A 21 -5.47 -5.25 13.58
CA HIS A 21 -4.81 -4.64 12.45
C HIS A 21 -4.67 -5.64 11.30
N ASP A 22 -5.25 -5.32 10.16
CA ASP A 22 -4.97 -6.00 8.90
C ASP A 22 -3.67 -5.43 8.29
N GLU A 23 -2.59 -6.17 8.46
CA GLU A 23 -1.26 -5.87 7.97
C GLU A 23 -0.92 -6.68 6.71
N VAL A 24 -1.92 -7.22 6.01
CA VAL A 24 -1.69 -8.06 4.81
C VAL A 24 -0.98 -7.25 3.71
N MET A 25 -1.29 -5.96 3.57
CA MET A 25 -0.62 -5.07 2.60
C MET A 25 0.52 -4.26 3.23
N SER A 26 0.32 -3.73 4.43
CA SER A 26 1.22 -2.76 5.06
C SER A 26 2.37 -3.39 5.85
N GLY A 27 2.23 -4.67 6.23
CA GLY A 27 3.23 -5.42 6.97
C GLY A 27 4.39 -5.90 6.09
N GLY A 28 5.34 -6.59 6.72
CA GLY A 28 6.50 -7.17 6.04
C GLY A 28 7.50 -6.12 5.52
N GLY A 29 7.50 -4.91 6.08
CA GLY A 29 8.47 -3.86 5.70
C GLY A 29 7.98 -2.85 4.68
N ARG A 30 6.83 -3.10 4.04
CA ARG A 30 6.29 -2.33 2.90
C ARG A 30 6.28 -0.82 3.14
N THR A 31 5.90 -0.39 4.34
CA THR A 31 5.75 1.02 4.69
C THR A 31 7.01 1.65 5.31
N GLY A 32 8.17 0.98 5.22
CA GLY A 32 9.42 1.42 5.87
C GLY A 32 9.51 1.05 7.36
N ARG A 33 8.56 0.26 7.86
CA ARG A 33 8.53 -0.38 9.18
C ARG A 33 8.03 -1.81 9.00
N PHE A 34 8.36 -2.72 9.92
CA PHE A 34 7.93 -4.11 9.78
C PHE A 34 6.40 -4.22 9.83
N TRP A 35 5.78 -3.50 10.76
CA TRP A 35 4.32 -3.34 10.85
C TRP A 35 3.93 -1.91 10.51
N GLY A 36 2.85 -1.72 9.75
CA GLY A 36 2.25 -0.41 9.54
C GLY A 36 1.83 0.26 10.85
N SER A 37 1.39 -0.53 11.83
CA SER A 37 1.02 -0.12 13.19
C SER A 37 2.11 0.67 13.91
N GLN A 38 3.38 0.40 13.62
CA GLN A 38 4.51 1.09 14.23
C GLN A 38 4.54 2.58 13.88
N HIS A 39 3.92 3.00 12.78
CA HIS A 39 3.77 4.43 12.44
C HIS A 39 2.75 5.16 13.31
N ALA A 40 1.87 4.42 14.00
CA ALA A 40 0.86 4.97 14.89
C ALA A 40 1.25 4.87 16.37
N GLU A 41 2.36 4.21 16.69
CA GLU A 41 2.81 3.91 18.05
C GLU A 41 1.72 3.21 18.90
N THR A 42 0.90 2.39 18.24
CA THR A 42 -0.13 1.57 18.90
C THR A 42 0.16 0.08 18.75
N VAL A 43 -0.21 -0.68 19.78
CA VAL A 43 -0.14 -2.15 19.76
C VAL A 43 -1.57 -2.71 19.66
N PRO A 44 -1.93 -3.38 18.54
CA PRO A 44 -3.22 -4.03 18.41
C PRO A 44 -3.30 -5.30 19.27
N ASP A 45 -4.51 -5.83 19.41
CA ASP A 45 -4.75 -7.08 20.11
C ASP A 45 -4.47 -8.29 19.21
N ILE A 46 -4.77 -8.15 17.92
CA ILE A 46 -4.54 -9.15 16.88
C ILE A 46 -3.96 -8.47 15.62
N ILE A 47 -3.05 -9.16 14.94
CA ILE A 47 -2.51 -8.78 13.64
C ILE A 47 -2.78 -9.90 12.64
N ALA A 48 -3.32 -9.56 11.47
CA ALA A 48 -3.36 -10.46 10.31
C ALA A 48 -2.25 -10.08 9.32
N ILE A 49 -1.48 -11.05 8.84
CA ILE A 49 -0.41 -10.83 7.86
C ILE A 49 -0.39 -11.93 6.79
N SER A 50 -0.07 -11.57 5.55
CA SER A 50 0.15 -12.49 4.42
C SER A 50 1.01 -11.78 3.36
N LYS A 51 0.75 -11.97 2.05
CA LYS A 51 1.45 -11.34 0.91
C LYS A 51 2.98 -11.30 1.07
N GLY A 52 3.53 -10.15 1.49
CA GLY A 52 4.96 -9.94 1.69
C GLY A 52 5.59 -10.91 2.71
N PHE A 53 4.79 -11.49 3.61
CA PHE A 53 5.23 -12.51 4.57
C PHE A 53 5.74 -13.80 3.90
N GLY A 54 5.10 -14.22 2.81
CA GLY A 54 5.58 -15.32 1.96
C GLY A 54 6.40 -14.83 0.75
N GLY A 55 6.61 -13.52 0.61
CA GLY A 55 7.32 -12.89 -0.50
C GLY A 55 6.70 -13.12 -1.89
N GLY A 56 5.45 -13.64 -1.95
CA GLY A 56 4.83 -14.10 -3.20
C GLY A 56 5.34 -15.46 -3.72
N TYR A 57 6.29 -16.11 -3.03
CA TYR A 57 6.84 -17.41 -3.43
C TYR A 57 5.91 -18.57 -3.11
N VAL A 58 5.20 -18.47 -1.99
CA VAL A 58 4.26 -19.49 -1.50
C VAL A 58 3.07 -18.81 -0.80
N PRO A 59 1.85 -19.39 -0.88
CA PRO A 59 0.73 -18.92 -0.07
C PRO A 59 1.04 -19.12 1.42
N LEU A 60 1.17 -18.01 2.15
CA LEU A 60 1.44 -18.02 3.58
C LEU A 60 0.71 -16.85 4.23
N GLY A 61 0.00 -17.14 5.32
CA GLY A 61 -0.65 -16.15 6.15
C GLY A 61 -0.56 -16.55 7.62
N ALA A 62 -0.70 -15.57 8.51
CA ALA A 62 -0.72 -15.78 9.94
C ALA A 62 -1.66 -14.79 10.63
N MET A 63 -2.26 -15.26 11.72
CA MET A 63 -2.89 -14.44 12.74
C MET A 63 -1.99 -14.45 13.97
N ILE A 64 -1.63 -13.27 14.45
CA ILE A 64 -0.79 -13.07 15.63
C ILE A 64 -1.67 -12.43 16.69
N ALA A 65 -1.77 -13.01 17.88
CA ALA A 65 -2.63 -12.52 18.95
C ALA A 65 -1.84 -12.37 20.25
N LYS A 66 -2.28 -11.46 21.14
CA LYS A 66 -1.76 -11.37 22.50
C LYS A 66 -1.92 -12.69 23.25
N SER A 67 -0.94 -13.04 24.09
CA SER A 67 -0.98 -14.28 24.88
C SER A 67 -2.22 -14.37 25.76
N THR A 68 -2.67 -13.25 26.33
CA THR A 68 -3.89 -13.19 27.15
C THR A 68 -5.14 -13.63 26.41
N ILE A 69 -5.22 -13.41 25.08
CA ILE A 69 -6.33 -13.90 24.25
C ILE A 69 -6.17 -15.40 24.00
N VAL A 70 -4.95 -15.83 23.67
CA VAL A 70 -4.63 -17.24 23.41
C VAL A 70 -4.92 -18.09 24.66
N GLU A 71 -4.47 -17.66 25.83
CA GLU A 71 -4.69 -18.32 27.13
C GLU A 71 -6.19 -18.50 27.40
N LYS A 72 -7.01 -17.46 27.18
CA LYS A 72 -8.47 -17.57 27.35
C LYS A 72 -9.12 -18.58 26.42
N VAL A 73 -8.64 -18.69 25.18
CA VAL A 73 -9.12 -19.71 24.23
C VAL A 73 -8.68 -21.10 24.69
N MET A 74 -7.43 -21.24 25.16
CA MET A 74 -6.91 -22.51 25.68
C MET A 74 -7.68 -22.99 26.93
N ASP A 75 -7.95 -22.09 27.88
CA ASP A 75 -8.76 -22.37 29.07
C ASP A 75 -10.20 -22.79 28.72
N SER A 76 -10.69 -22.35 27.56
CA SER A 76 -12.04 -22.65 27.04
C SER A 76 -12.10 -23.94 26.21
N GLY A 77 -11.06 -24.78 26.26
CA GLY A 77 -10.99 -26.05 25.53
C GLY A 77 -10.18 -26.00 24.23
N GLY A 78 -9.45 -24.91 23.99
CA GLY A 78 -8.54 -24.77 22.86
C GLY A 78 -9.18 -24.24 21.58
N PHE A 79 -8.39 -24.21 20.50
CA PHE A 79 -8.85 -23.74 19.20
C PHE A 79 -9.67 -24.81 18.48
N ALA A 80 -10.99 -24.65 18.43
CA ALA A 80 -11.89 -25.41 17.54
C ALA A 80 -11.85 -24.85 16.09
N HIS A 81 -10.66 -24.58 15.58
CA HIS A 81 -10.44 -23.98 14.26
C HIS A 81 -9.13 -24.51 13.66
N GLY A 82 -9.16 -24.87 12.38
CA GLY A 82 -7.99 -25.38 11.67
C GLY A 82 -8.18 -25.44 10.17
N HIS A 83 -7.07 -25.52 9.46
CA HIS A 83 -7.02 -25.70 8.01
C HIS A 83 -6.09 -26.87 7.69
N THR A 84 -6.36 -27.61 6.62
CA THR A 84 -5.53 -28.74 6.15
C THR A 84 -4.05 -28.36 5.99
N TYR A 85 -3.78 -27.11 5.58
CA TYR A 85 -2.43 -26.59 5.36
C TYR A 85 -1.92 -25.66 6.46
N ALA A 86 -2.61 -25.58 7.61
CA ALA A 86 -2.13 -24.79 8.74
C ALA A 86 -0.76 -25.29 9.20
N GLY A 87 0.22 -24.38 9.30
CA GLY A 87 1.59 -24.74 9.70
C GLY A 87 2.36 -25.56 8.65
N ASN A 88 2.00 -25.48 7.36
CA ASN A 88 2.69 -26.20 6.29
C ASN A 88 4.22 -25.94 6.32
N PRO A 89 5.07 -26.98 6.51
CA PRO A 89 6.51 -26.79 6.71
C PRO A 89 7.23 -26.11 5.54
N LEU A 90 6.81 -26.40 4.29
CA LEU A 90 7.39 -25.76 3.11
C LEU A 90 7.05 -24.26 3.09
N ALA A 91 5.80 -23.90 3.37
CA ALA A 91 5.38 -22.51 3.43
C ALA A 91 6.13 -21.75 4.54
N CYS A 92 6.26 -22.35 5.73
CA CYS A 92 7.01 -21.77 6.84
C CYS A 92 8.51 -21.61 6.52
N ALA A 93 9.14 -22.59 5.86
CA ALA A 93 10.54 -22.51 5.47
C ALA A 93 10.79 -21.38 4.46
N ALA A 94 9.94 -21.25 3.45
CA ALA A 94 10.02 -20.17 2.47
C ALA A 94 9.76 -18.79 3.11
N GLY A 95 8.74 -18.65 3.97
CA GLY A 95 8.49 -17.42 4.72
C GLY A 95 9.69 -17.04 5.61
N LEU A 96 10.31 -18.00 6.29
CA LEU A 96 11.52 -17.75 7.07
C LEU A 96 12.68 -17.27 6.19
N ALA A 97 12.88 -17.85 5.00
CA ALA A 97 13.88 -17.40 4.06
C ALA A 97 13.63 -15.96 3.58
N VAL A 98 12.36 -15.61 3.29
CA VAL A 98 11.97 -14.24 2.94
C VAL A 98 12.31 -13.25 4.07
N LEU A 99 11.95 -13.56 5.32
CA LEU A 99 12.26 -12.70 6.46
C LEU A 99 13.77 -12.55 6.69
N LYS A 100 14.53 -13.64 6.53
CA LYS A 100 16.01 -13.60 6.58
C LYS A 100 16.57 -12.68 5.51
N GLU A 101 16.02 -12.73 4.30
CA GLU A 101 16.49 -11.91 3.19
C GLU A 101 16.15 -10.42 3.36
N ILE A 102 14.92 -10.12 3.82
CA ILE A 102 14.51 -8.76 4.21
C ILE A 102 15.49 -8.17 5.23
N LYS A 103 15.88 -8.97 6.25
CA LYS A 103 16.87 -8.56 7.25
C LYS A 103 18.27 -8.43 6.68
N ARG A 104 18.75 -9.42 5.91
CA ARG A 104 20.10 -9.48 5.34
C ARG A 104 20.40 -8.29 4.44
N GLN A 105 19.43 -7.89 3.62
CA GLN A 105 19.57 -6.77 2.69
C GLN A 105 19.13 -5.42 3.24
N ASP A 106 18.71 -5.35 4.51
CA ASP A 106 18.16 -4.15 5.15
C ASP A 106 17.00 -3.51 4.36
N LEU A 107 16.10 -4.36 3.84
CA LEU A 107 15.07 -3.91 2.88
C LEU A 107 14.02 -2.98 3.51
N ILE A 108 13.80 -3.06 4.82
CA ILE A 108 12.82 -2.19 5.50
C ILE A 108 13.31 -0.74 5.51
N HIS A 109 14.58 -0.54 5.87
CA HIS A 109 15.19 0.78 5.84
C HIS A 109 15.35 1.30 4.40
N LYS A 110 15.73 0.44 3.45
CA LYS A 110 15.70 0.78 2.01
C LYS A 110 14.31 1.19 1.54
N ALA A 111 13.25 0.48 1.94
CA ALA A 111 11.88 0.82 1.60
C ALA A 111 11.45 2.18 2.17
N ALA A 112 11.94 2.56 3.36
CA ALA A 112 11.74 3.91 3.88
C ALA A 112 12.43 4.95 2.99
N LYS A 113 13.74 4.79 2.74
CA LYS A 113 14.54 5.73 1.94
C LYS A 113 14.03 5.87 0.50
N MET A 114 13.79 4.76 -0.19
CA MET A 114 13.28 4.74 -1.56
C MET A 114 11.82 5.22 -1.63
N GLY A 115 11.05 5.01 -0.57
CA GLY A 115 9.71 5.57 -0.43
C GLY A 115 9.70 7.09 -0.40
N ASP A 116 10.60 7.71 0.36
CA ASP A 116 10.72 9.18 0.42
C ASP A 116 11.13 9.77 -0.94
N LEU A 117 12.09 9.11 -1.62
CA LEU A 117 12.49 9.46 -2.98
C LEU A 117 11.31 9.37 -3.97
N LEU A 118 10.62 8.22 -4.00
CA LEU A 118 9.45 8.00 -4.86
C LEU A 118 8.36 9.04 -4.58
N LYS A 119 8.09 9.34 -3.30
CA LYS A 119 7.12 10.36 -2.91
C LYS A 119 7.50 11.73 -3.47
N ASN A 120 8.75 12.13 -3.34
CA ASN A 120 9.22 13.41 -3.87
C ASN A 120 9.10 13.48 -5.40
N ARG A 121 9.39 12.40 -6.12
CA ARG A 121 9.21 12.33 -7.58
C ARG A 121 7.74 12.41 -7.99
N LEU A 122 6.85 11.70 -7.29
CA LEU A 122 5.40 11.78 -7.51
C LEU A 122 4.85 13.20 -7.22
N LEU A 123 5.35 13.88 -6.20
CA LEU A 123 5.03 15.30 -5.95
C LEU A 123 5.51 16.20 -7.10
N GLY A 124 6.64 15.87 -7.73
CA GLY A 124 7.09 16.52 -8.97
C GLY A 124 6.08 16.37 -10.11
N LEU A 125 5.53 15.16 -10.31
CA LEU A 125 4.44 14.96 -11.27
C LEU A 125 3.20 15.77 -10.88
N MET A 126 2.83 15.80 -9.60
CA MET A 126 1.72 16.61 -9.11
C MET A 126 1.89 18.11 -9.42
N ASN A 127 3.11 18.64 -9.38
CA ASN A 127 3.39 20.01 -9.78
C ASN A 127 3.20 20.22 -11.29
N ARG A 128 3.56 19.22 -12.11
CA ARG A 128 3.43 19.27 -13.58
C ARG A 128 1.99 19.07 -14.07
N TYR A 129 1.18 18.26 -13.38
CA TYR A 129 -0.16 17.86 -13.83
C TYR A 129 -1.22 18.43 -12.86
N PRO A 130 -1.94 19.50 -13.22
CA PRO A 130 -2.97 20.13 -12.38
C PRO A 130 -4.04 19.16 -11.88
N PHE A 131 -4.35 18.15 -12.69
CA PHE A 131 -5.35 17.13 -12.42
C PHE A 131 -4.87 16.01 -11.47
N ILE A 132 -3.62 16.04 -10.99
CA ILE A 132 -3.22 15.21 -9.83
C ILE A 132 -3.59 15.99 -8.56
N GLY A 133 -4.48 15.41 -7.75
CA GLY A 133 -5.07 16.05 -6.57
C GLY A 133 -4.27 15.84 -5.29
N ASP A 134 -3.77 14.63 -5.08
CA ASP A 134 -3.03 14.26 -3.88
C ASP A 134 -1.98 13.19 -4.19
N VAL A 135 -0.89 13.20 -3.42
CA VAL A 135 0.16 12.18 -3.39
C VAL A 135 0.38 11.77 -1.94
N ARG A 136 0.11 10.51 -1.63
CA ARG A 136 0.13 10.01 -0.25
C ARG A 136 0.69 8.62 -0.14
N GLY A 137 1.13 8.27 1.08
CA GLY A 137 1.70 6.97 1.38
C GLY A 137 2.86 7.05 2.37
N LYS A 138 3.41 5.87 2.67
CA LYS A 138 4.57 5.68 3.54
C LYS A 138 5.43 4.55 2.97
N GLY A 139 6.75 4.70 3.01
CA GLY A 139 7.66 3.75 2.38
C GLY A 139 7.30 3.52 0.91
N LEU A 140 7.34 2.27 0.46
CA LEU A 140 7.01 1.89 -0.91
C LEU A 140 5.53 1.48 -1.07
N LEU A 141 4.65 2.05 -0.24
CA LEU A 141 3.19 1.99 -0.41
C LEU A 141 2.71 3.41 -0.69
N MET A 142 2.82 3.80 -1.95
CA MET A 142 2.50 5.14 -2.44
C MET A 142 1.26 5.10 -3.33
N ALA A 143 0.54 6.21 -3.36
CA ALA A 143 -0.58 6.42 -4.25
C ALA A 143 -0.69 7.88 -4.67
N PHE A 144 -1.30 8.11 -5.83
CA PHE A 144 -1.79 9.40 -6.27
C PHE A 144 -3.23 9.30 -6.75
N GLU A 145 -3.92 10.43 -6.83
CA GLU A 145 -5.29 10.49 -7.33
C GLU A 145 -5.51 11.60 -8.34
N LEU A 146 -6.43 11.36 -9.26
CA LEU A 146 -6.80 12.32 -10.28
C LEU A 146 -8.13 13.01 -9.94
N VAL A 147 -8.16 14.33 -10.14
CA VAL A 147 -9.27 15.22 -9.81
C VAL A 147 -9.47 16.26 -10.91
N ALA A 148 -10.70 16.75 -11.05
CA ALA A 148 -11.02 17.89 -11.90
C ALA A 148 -10.57 19.22 -11.26
N ASP A 149 -10.66 19.33 -9.93
CA ASP A 149 -10.27 20.51 -9.17
C ASP A 149 -9.51 20.10 -7.88
N ARG A 150 -8.31 20.65 -7.71
CA ARG A 150 -7.39 20.34 -6.60
C ARG A 150 -7.79 21.01 -5.27
N THR A 151 -8.58 22.07 -5.32
CA THR A 151 -9.05 22.78 -4.12
C THR A 151 -10.26 22.06 -3.52
N THR A 152 -11.21 21.68 -4.36
CA THR A 152 -12.45 21.01 -3.93
C THR A 152 -12.31 19.49 -3.85
N MET A 153 -11.26 18.94 -4.47
CA MET A 153 -11.06 17.50 -4.67
C MET A 153 -12.21 16.87 -5.46
N GLU A 154 -12.85 17.66 -6.34
CA GLU A 154 -13.89 17.15 -7.23
C GLU A 154 -13.29 16.09 -8.17
N PRO A 155 -13.83 14.85 -8.20
CA PRO A 155 -13.31 13.81 -9.08
C PRO A 155 -13.40 14.20 -10.56
N LEU A 156 -12.55 13.60 -11.39
CA LEU A 156 -12.73 13.68 -12.84
C LEU A 156 -14.11 13.12 -13.26
N PRO A 157 -14.68 13.60 -14.38
CA PRO A 157 -15.89 13.00 -14.96
C PRO A 157 -15.70 11.49 -15.19
N LYS A 158 -16.67 10.69 -14.74
CA LYS A 158 -16.60 9.22 -14.82
C LYS A 158 -16.49 8.69 -16.25
N GLU A 159 -16.96 9.47 -17.21
CA GLU A 159 -16.95 9.21 -18.65
C GLU A 159 -15.52 9.14 -19.20
N LEU A 160 -14.57 9.82 -18.56
CA LEU A 160 -13.15 9.72 -18.92
C LEU A 160 -12.54 8.36 -18.57
N ASN A 161 -13.22 7.57 -17.73
CA ASN A 161 -12.78 6.26 -17.27
C ASN A 161 -11.31 6.22 -16.81
N ALA A 162 -10.87 7.28 -16.14
CA ALA A 162 -9.45 7.57 -15.92
C ALA A 162 -8.71 6.43 -15.21
N PHE A 163 -9.31 5.84 -14.16
CA PHE A 163 -8.69 4.73 -13.41
C PHE A 163 -8.28 3.56 -14.30
N ASP A 164 -9.06 3.24 -15.33
CA ASP A 164 -8.82 2.10 -16.22
C ASP A 164 -7.97 2.55 -17.41
N ARG A 165 -8.32 3.69 -18.00
CA ARG A 165 -7.66 4.18 -19.21
C ARG A 165 -6.19 4.48 -19.00
N LEU A 166 -5.81 5.08 -17.86
CA LEU A 166 -4.41 5.35 -17.56
C LEU A 166 -3.63 4.04 -17.31
N VAL A 167 -4.28 3.00 -16.77
CA VAL A 167 -3.66 1.68 -16.61
C VAL A 167 -3.35 1.07 -17.98
N ASP A 168 -4.30 1.09 -18.91
CA ASP A 168 -4.09 0.58 -20.27
C ASP A 168 -2.94 1.30 -20.99
N ILE A 169 -2.90 2.64 -20.88
CA ILE A 169 -1.82 3.43 -21.46
C ILE A 169 -0.48 3.03 -20.84
N ALA A 170 -0.40 2.91 -19.52
CA ALA A 170 0.81 2.50 -18.82
C ALA A 170 1.26 1.09 -19.23
N TYR A 171 0.34 0.12 -19.32
CA TYR A 171 0.63 -1.23 -19.79
C TYR A 171 1.22 -1.25 -21.20
N ASN A 172 0.66 -0.46 -22.12
CA ASN A 172 1.19 -0.34 -23.49
C ASN A 172 2.59 0.28 -23.55
N LYS A 173 3.01 0.98 -22.48
CA LYS A 173 4.36 1.54 -22.32
C LYS A 173 5.26 0.67 -21.43
N GLY A 174 4.83 -0.55 -21.08
CA GLY A 174 5.59 -1.49 -20.27
C GLY A 174 5.54 -1.24 -18.76
N LEU A 175 4.70 -0.31 -18.28
CA LEU A 175 4.56 0.00 -16.86
C LEU A 175 3.26 -0.59 -16.28
N ILE A 176 3.40 -1.41 -15.23
CA ILE A 176 2.26 -1.96 -14.50
C ILE A 176 1.95 -1.09 -13.29
N ILE A 177 0.76 -0.47 -13.29
CA ILE A 177 0.21 0.23 -12.13
C ILE A 177 -1.15 -0.34 -11.75
N TYR A 178 -1.51 -0.20 -10.49
CA TYR A 178 -2.77 -0.71 -9.95
C TYR A 178 -3.70 0.45 -9.63
N SER A 179 -4.91 0.44 -10.19
CA SER A 179 -5.89 1.50 -9.96
C SER A 179 -7.15 0.98 -9.27
N ARG A 180 -7.88 1.91 -8.64
CA ARG A 180 -9.23 1.65 -8.11
C ARG A 180 -10.07 2.91 -8.21
N ARG A 181 -11.35 2.72 -8.50
CA ARG A 181 -12.38 3.69 -8.11
C ARG A 181 -12.66 3.62 -6.62
N THR A 182 -12.79 4.78 -5.98
CA THR A 182 -13.25 4.88 -4.59
C THR A 182 -14.73 5.24 -4.56
N ARG A 183 -15.23 5.78 -3.43
CA ARG A 183 -16.62 6.22 -3.25
C ARG A 183 -17.65 5.16 -3.68
N ARG A 184 -17.51 3.93 -3.17
CA ARG A 184 -18.32 2.74 -3.54
C ARG A 184 -18.09 2.23 -4.98
N GLY A 185 -16.95 2.56 -5.58
CA GLY A 185 -16.55 2.11 -6.92
C GLY A 185 -17.10 2.94 -8.07
N SER A 186 -17.77 4.08 -7.79
CA SER A 186 -18.42 4.88 -8.82
C SER A 186 -17.58 6.07 -9.30
N LEU A 187 -16.76 6.68 -8.44
CA LEU A 187 -16.01 7.91 -8.69
C LEU A 187 -14.67 7.91 -7.94
N GLY A 188 -13.77 8.82 -8.34
CA GLY A 188 -12.48 9.03 -7.70
C GLY A 188 -11.47 8.01 -8.24
N ASP A 189 -10.52 8.49 -9.04
CA ASP A 189 -9.58 7.65 -9.77
C ASP A 189 -8.23 7.65 -9.04
N HIS A 190 -7.91 6.55 -8.37
CA HIS A 190 -6.70 6.42 -7.56
C HIS A 190 -5.79 5.36 -8.12
N PHE A 191 -4.48 5.60 -8.01
CA PHE A 191 -3.44 4.75 -8.56
C PHE A 191 -2.40 4.48 -7.48
N MET A 192 -2.07 3.21 -7.31
CA MET A 192 -1.03 2.76 -6.39
C MET A 192 0.28 2.54 -7.14
N VAL A 193 1.36 3.05 -6.57
CA VAL A 193 2.73 2.85 -7.04
C VAL A 193 3.49 2.14 -5.93
N CYS A 194 3.64 0.83 -6.08
CA CYS A 194 4.10 -0.08 -5.02
C CYS A 194 5.21 -1.03 -5.50
N PRO A 195 6.38 -0.50 -5.95
CA PRO A 195 7.42 -1.34 -6.51
C PRO A 195 8.02 -2.31 -5.47
N PRO A 196 8.72 -3.38 -5.88
CA PRO A 196 9.42 -4.28 -4.95
C PRO A 196 10.38 -3.54 -4.00
N MET A 197 10.65 -4.08 -2.81
CA MET A 197 11.55 -3.42 -1.83
C MET A 197 13.03 -3.42 -2.23
N ILE A 198 13.36 -4.08 -3.34
CA ILE A 198 14.68 -4.09 -3.96
C ILE A 198 14.86 -2.98 -5.02
N ILE A 199 13.84 -2.13 -5.22
CA ILE A 199 13.89 -1.03 -6.21
C ILE A 199 15.10 -0.12 -5.97
N THR A 200 15.69 0.38 -7.05
CA THR A 200 16.81 1.32 -7.04
C THR A 200 16.35 2.74 -7.39
N ASP A 201 17.26 3.72 -7.32
CA ASP A 201 17.00 5.09 -7.78
C ASP A 201 16.65 5.10 -9.28
N GLU A 202 17.44 4.37 -10.09
CA GLU A 202 17.22 4.24 -11.54
C GLU A 202 15.89 3.55 -11.85
N GLY A 203 15.52 2.53 -11.07
CA GLY A 203 14.20 1.89 -11.22
C GLY A 203 13.04 2.81 -10.82
N ILE A 204 13.24 3.75 -9.90
CA ILE A 204 12.24 4.79 -9.62
C ILE A 204 12.14 5.75 -10.80
N ASP A 205 13.27 6.17 -11.37
CA ASP A 205 13.28 7.06 -12.53
C ASP A 205 12.58 6.41 -13.74
N GLU A 206 12.79 5.11 -14.00
CA GLU A 206 12.06 4.36 -15.03
C GLU A 206 10.54 4.38 -14.80
N ILE A 207 10.08 4.19 -13.55
CA ILE A 207 8.66 4.31 -13.20
C ILE A 207 8.16 5.74 -13.47
N MET A 208 8.94 6.77 -13.15
CA MET A 208 8.54 8.16 -13.36
C MET A 208 8.47 8.53 -14.84
N GLU A 209 9.40 8.05 -15.66
CA GLU A 209 9.36 8.21 -17.11
C GLU A 209 8.11 7.56 -17.70
N GLY A 210 7.82 6.31 -17.32
CA GLY A 210 6.63 5.58 -17.74
C GLY A 210 5.33 6.25 -17.29
N LEU A 211 5.28 6.78 -16.06
CA LEU A 211 4.13 7.54 -15.56
C LEU A 211 3.96 8.86 -16.30
N ALA A 212 5.03 9.64 -16.50
CA ALA A 212 4.95 10.92 -17.21
C ALA A 212 4.46 10.73 -18.65
N ALA A 213 5.03 9.76 -19.37
CA ALA A 213 4.61 9.46 -20.73
C ALA A 213 3.14 9.00 -20.80
N SER A 214 2.69 8.23 -19.80
CA SER A 214 1.29 7.79 -19.69
C SER A 214 0.33 8.94 -19.37
N LEU A 215 0.72 9.81 -18.43
CA LEU A 215 -0.06 10.99 -18.03
C LEU A 215 -0.15 12.03 -19.15
N ASP A 216 0.94 12.25 -19.91
CA ASP A 216 0.94 13.14 -21.07
C ASP A 216 -0.06 12.66 -22.13
N GLN A 217 -0.04 11.36 -22.45
CA GLN A 217 -0.98 10.77 -23.39
C GLN A 217 -2.42 10.84 -22.88
N PHE A 218 -2.66 10.46 -21.61
CA PHE A 218 -3.99 10.52 -21.02
C PHE A 218 -4.52 11.96 -21.00
N ALA A 219 -3.69 12.94 -20.65
CA ALA A 219 -4.08 14.34 -20.65
C ALA A 219 -4.47 14.83 -22.05
N HIS A 220 -3.73 14.43 -23.08
CA HIS A 220 -4.06 14.74 -24.46
C HIS A 220 -5.42 14.12 -24.88
N GLU A 221 -5.63 12.84 -24.59
CA GLU A 221 -6.90 12.13 -24.90
C GLU A 221 -8.10 12.72 -24.15
N ALA A 222 -7.90 13.17 -22.90
CA ALA A 222 -8.94 13.70 -22.02
C ALA A 222 -9.14 15.22 -22.13
N GLY A 223 -8.34 15.92 -22.95
CA GLY A 223 -8.38 17.39 -23.04
C GLY A 223 -7.96 18.12 -21.75
N LEU A 224 -7.13 17.48 -20.93
CA LEU A 224 -6.63 18.05 -19.66
C LEU A 224 -5.34 18.83 -19.89
N LYS A 225 -5.16 19.91 -19.14
CA LYS A 225 -3.95 20.74 -19.21
C LYS A 225 -2.75 20.02 -18.60
N THR A 226 -1.57 20.27 -19.17
CA THR A 226 -0.27 19.88 -18.61
C THR A 226 0.61 21.11 -18.43
N GLY A 227 1.52 21.10 -17.46
CA GLY A 227 2.40 22.23 -17.13
C GLY A 227 3.43 22.59 -18.22
N ASN A 228 3.51 21.81 -19.31
CA ASN A 228 4.39 22.10 -20.45
C ASN A 228 3.64 22.80 -21.61
N GLN A 229 2.35 23.08 -21.47
CA GLN A 229 1.58 23.86 -22.45
C GLN A 229 1.40 25.30 -21.93
N THR A 230 2.44 26.12 -22.16
CA THR A 230 2.28 27.58 -22.35
C THR A 230 1.90 27.85 -23.79
#